data_AF-A0A3M8ASB8-F1
#
_entry.id   AF-A0A3M8ASB8-F1
#
_cell.length_a   1.000
_cell.length_b   1.000
_cell.length_c   1.000
_cell.angle_alpha   90.00
_cell.angle_beta   90.00
_cell.angle_gamma   90.00
#
_symmetry.space_group_name_H-M   'P 1'
#
loop_
_entity.id
_entity.type
_entity.pdbx_description
1 polymer ?
#
loop_
_entity_poly.entity_id
_entity_poly.type
_entity_poly.pdbx_seq_one_letter_code
_entity_poly.pdbx_strand_id
1 'polypeptide(L)'
;MNLLNEAREKLEEIIDTLHAPQIGRARKPRTYRDKARKEYLAVAKQRRANGKVIRRAIGKQLLVMNLERRLRDLFAFWLNRLLSYRIPGFGNIFVV
;
A
#
# COMPACT_ATOMS: atom_id res chain seq x y z
N MET A 1 16.45 8.40 4.79
CA MET A 1 15.66 7.31 5.40
C MET A 1 14.35 7.79 6.01
N ASN A 2 14.29 8.97 6.64
CA ASN A 2 13.04 9.45 7.26
C ASN A 2 11.91 9.72 6.26
N LEU A 3 12.20 10.41 5.14
CA LEU A 3 11.20 10.68 4.09
C LEU A 3 10.53 9.40 3.55
N LEU A 4 11.31 8.33 3.38
CA LEU A 4 10.82 7.06 2.87
C LEU A 4 9.91 6.33 3.87
N ASN A 5 10.22 6.43 5.17
CA ASN A 5 9.34 5.90 6.21
C ASN A 5 8.04 6.72 6.32
N GLU A 6 8.13 8.04 6.20
CA GLU A 6 6.94 8.91 6.21
C GLU A 6 6.01 8.61 5.03
N ALA A 7 6.56 8.44 3.82
CA ALA A 7 5.79 8.04 2.64
C ALA A 7 5.09 6.68 2.84
N ARG A 8 5.77 5.71 3.47
CA ARG A 8 5.18 4.41 3.84
C ARG A 8 4.02 4.57 4.83
N GLU A 9 4.16 5.43 5.83
CA GLU A 9 3.12 5.66 6.85
C GLU A 9 1.88 6.31 6.25
N LYS A 10 2.06 7.37 5.46
CA LYS A 10 0.97 8.03 4.73
C LYS A 10 0.25 7.09 3.77
N LEU A 11 0.98 6.23 3.06
CA LEU A 11 0.34 5.22 2.23
C LEU A 11 -0.53 4.25 3.04
N GLU A 12 0.01 3.73 4.14
CA GLU A 12 -0.70 2.77 4.98
C GLU A 12 -1.98 3.38 5.56
N GLU A 13 -1.97 4.67 5.86
CA GLU A 13 -3.14 5.46 6.25
C GLU A 13 -4.17 5.62 5.13
N ILE A 14 -3.73 5.91 3.89
CA ILE A 14 -4.60 5.95 2.71
C ILE A 14 -5.28 4.59 2.48
N ILE A 15 -4.52 3.50 2.60
CA ILE A 15 -5.05 2.14 2.45
C ILE A 15 -6.07 1.82 3.54
N ASP A 16 -5.82 2.24 4.78
CA ASP A 16 -6.77 2.04 5.88
C ASP A 16 -8.06 2.82 5.66
N THR A 17 -7.96 4.07 5.25
CA THR A 17 -9.11 4.92 4.93
C THR A 17 -9.95 4.33 3.81
N LEU A 18 -9.32 3.80 2.76
CA LEU A 18 -10.00 3.15 1.64
C LEU A 18 -10.63 1.80 2.03
N HIS A 19 -10.01 1.06 2.95
CA HIS A 19 -10.51 -0.24 3.40
C HIS A 19 -11.60 -0.15 4.47
N ALA A 20 -11.65 0.94 5.26
CA ALA A 20 -12.64 1.17 6.31
C ALA A 20 -14.11 0.90 5.88
N PRO A 21 -14.60 1.37 4.72
CA PRO A 21 -15.98 1.09 4.27
C PRO A 21 -16.19 -0.35 3.74
N GLN A 22 -15.13 -1.16 3.65
CA GLN A 22 -15.14 -2.52 3.11
C GLN A 22 -15.00 -3.61 4.18
N ILE A 23 -14.95 -3.22 5.46
CA ILE A 23 -14.93 -4.14 6.59
C ILE A 23 -16.16 -5.08 6.49
N GLY A 24 -15.89 -6.39 6.34
CA GLY A 24 -16.92 -7.43 6.16
C GLY A 24 -17.23 -7.82 4.71
N ARG A 25 -16.81 -7.05 3.69
CA ARG A 25 -17.06 -7.35 2.26
C ARG A 25 -15.81 -7.78 1.50
N ALA A 26 -14.66 -7.19 1.83
CA ALA A 26 -13.39 -7.50 1.19
C ALA A 26 -12.30 -7.70 2.25
N ARG A 27 -11.49 -8.74 2.07
CA ARG A 27 -10.37 -9.00 2.97
C ARG A 27 -9.32 -7.91 2.79
N LYS A 28 -8.87 -7.32 3.91
CA LYS A 28 -7.79 -6.34 3.89
C LYS A 28 -6.55 -6.92 3.19
N PRO A 29 -5.93 -6.21 2.24
CA PRO A 29 -4.68 -6.65 1.64
C PRO A 29 -3.62 -6.87 2.73
N ARG A 30 -2.85 -7.97 2.58
CA ARG A 30 -1.83 -8.37 3.57
C ARG A 30 -0.88 -7.21 3.83
N THR A 31 -0.81 -6.80 5.09
CA THR A 31 -0.09 -5.61 5.53
C THR A 31 1.22 -6.04 6.21
N TYR A 32 2.37 -5.61 5.68
CA TYR A 32 3.69 -5.94 6.26
C TYR A 32 4.16 -4.90 7.30
N ARG A 33 3.23 -4.24 8.01
CA ARG A 33 3.52 -3.10 8.91
C ARG A 33 4.60 -3.39 9.93
N ASP A 34 4.43 -4.47 10.68
CA ASP A 34 5.36 -4.83 11.75
C ASP A 34 6.73 -5.20 11.21
N LYS A 35 6.75 -5.89 10.06
CA LYS A 35 8.01 -6.29 9.40
C LYS A 35 8.75 -5.06 8.87
N ALA A 36 8.05 -4.15 8.19
CA ALA A 36 8.60 -2.91 7.66
C ALA A 36 9.18 -2.02 8.79
N ARG A 37 8.42 -1.89 9.88
CA ARG A 37 8.82 -1.08 11.05
C ARG A 37 10.03 -1.68 11.75
N LYS A 38 10.07 -3.00 11.96
CA LYS A 38 11.22 -3.70 12.54
C LYS A 38 12.48 -3.51 11.69
N GLU A 39 12.37 -3.65 10.37
CA GLU A 39 13.50 -3.44 9.46
C GLU A 39 13.99 -1.98 9.44
N TYR A 40 13.09 -1.00 9.47
CA TYR A 40 13.46 0.41 9.60
C TYR A 40 14.18 0.69 10.93
N LEU A 41 13.62 0.24 12.05
CA LEU A 41 14.21 0.44 13.38
C LEU A 41 15.59 -0.21 13.50
N ALA A 42 15.79 -1.38 12.89
CA ALA A 42 17.08 -2.06 12.90
C ALA A 42 18.18 -1.24 12.23
N VAL A 43 17.84 -0.41 11.24
CA VAL A 43 18.79 0.45 10.51
C VAL A 43 18.88 1.83 11.16
N ALA A 44 17.76 2.39 11.59
CA ALA A 44 17.69 3.71 12.24
C ALA A 44 18.40 3.75 13.60
N LYS A 45 18.42 2.64 14.34
CA LYS A 45 19.12 2.54 15.63
C LYS A 45 20.63 2.32 15.50
N GLN A 46 21.17 2.10 14.30
CA GLN A 46 22.61 1.89 14.12
C GLN A 46 23.37 3.21 14.18
N ARG A 47 24.36 3.30 15.08
CA ARG A 47 25.19 4.50 15.28
C ARG A 47 26.04 4.86 14.05
N ARG A 48 26.48 3.87 13.28
CA ARG A 48 27.19 4.03 11.99
C ARG A 48 26.77 2.93 11.02
N ALA A 49 25.70 3.17 10.27
CA ALA A 49 25.29 2.26 9.21
C ALA A 49 26.22 2.41 8.00
N ASN A 50 26.79 1.29 7.53
CA ASN A 50 27.57 1.27 6.30
C ASN A 50 26.64 1.59 5.10
N GLY A 51 27.10 2.36 4.11
CA GLY A 51 26.32 2.74 2.93
C GLY A 51 25.71 1.54 2.18
N LYS A 52 26.36 0.37 2.21
CA LYS A 52 25.80 -0.87 1.65
C LYS A 52 24.54 -1.35 2.39
N VAL A 53 24.51 -1.18 3.71
CA VAL A 53 23.35 -1.51 4.57
C VAL A 53 22.21 -0.54 4.29
N ILE A 54 22.51 0.75 4.17
CA ILE A 54 21.53 1.79 3.83
C ILE A 54 20.88 1.49 2.47
N ARG A 55 21.66 1.20 1.43
CA ARG A 55 21.12 0.85 0.10
C ARG A 55 20.25 -0.41 0.13
N ARG A 56 20.68 -1.46 0.83
CA ARG A 56 19.86 -2.68 1.02
C ARG A 56 18.56 -2.39 1.76
N ALA A 57 18.60 -1.53 2.79
CA ALA A 57 17.42 -1.15 3.55
C ALA A 57 16.44 -0.31 2.72
N ILE A 58 16.93 0.59 1.86
CA ILE A 58 16.10 1.32 0.89
C ILE A 58 15.43 0.33 -0.08
N GLY A 59 16.19 -0.58 -0.67
CA GLY A 59 15.65 -1.60 -1.59
C GLY A 59 14.59 -2.48 -0.93
N LYS A 60 14.81 -2.89 0.33
CA LYS A 60 13.82 -3.62 1.12
C LYS A 60 12.58 -2.79 1.43
N GLN A 61 12.75 -1.52 1.82
CA GLN A 61 11.62 -0.62 2.05
C GLN A 61 10.80 -0.44 0.77
N LEU A 62 11.42 -0.26 -0.40
CA LEU A 62 10.73 -0.19 -1.70
C LEU A 62 9.99 -1.48 -2.05
N LEU A 63 10.62 -2.64 -1.82
CA LEU A 63 10.01 -3.95 -2.08
C LEU A 63 8.88 -4.30 -1.11
N VAL A 64 8.96 -3.84 0.15
CA VAL A 64 7.87 -3.98 1.12
C VAL A 64 6.74 -2.99 0.83
N MET A 65 7.09 -1.79 0.35
CA MET A 65 6.12 -0.79 -0.06
C MET A 65 5.34 -1.23 -1.29
N ASN A 66 5.97 -1.94 -2.25
CA ASN A 66 5.45 -2.38 -3.56
C ASN A 66 4.01 -1.93 -3.84
N LEU A 67 3.91 -0.60 -3.96
CA LEU A 67 2.70 0.21 -3.84
C LEU A 67 1.71 -0.15 -4.92
N GLU A 68 2.27 -0.42 -6.10
CA GLU A 68 1.55 -0.53 -7.35
C GLU A 68 0.57 -1.68 -7.34
N ARG A 69 0.92 -2.82 -6.75
CA ARG A 69 0.01 -3.98 -6.76
C ARG A 69 -1.16 -3.76 -5.81
N ARG A 70 -0.88 -3.27 -4.59
CA ARG A 70 -1.90 -3.05 -3.54
C ARG A 70 -2.83 -1.88 -3.86
N LEU A 71 -2.29 -0.78 -4.38
CA LEU A 71 -3.10 0.35 -4.84
C LEU A 71 -3.90 -0.03 -6.08
N ARG A 72 -3.32 -0.72 -7.06
CA ARG A 72 -4.06 -1.10 -8.28
C ARG A 72 -5.26 -1.99 -7.95
N ASP A 73 -5.13 -2.95 -7.04
CA ASP A 73 -6.24 -3.82 -6.65
C ASP A 73 -7.36 -3.03 -5.93
N LEU A 74 -7.00 -2.18 -4.97
CA LEU A 74 -7.98 -1.35 -4.24
C LEU A 74 -8.59 -0.24 -5.10
N PHE A 75 -7.78 0.39 -5.95
CA PHE A 75 -8.19 1.47 -6.84
C PHE A 75 -9.04 0.94 -7.99
N ALA A 76 -8.70 -0.20 -8.61
CA ALA A 76 -9.54 -0.83 -9.63
C ALA A 76 -10.90 -1.24 -9.06
N PHE A 77 -10.93 -1.72 -7.82
CA PHE A 77 -12.19 -2.02 -7.13
C PHE A 77 -13.01 -0.76 -6.85
N TRP A 78 -12.38 0.29 -6.32
CA TRP A 78 -13.05 1.55 -6.02
C TRP A 78 -13.54 2.26 -7.30
N LEU A 79 -12.74 2.21 -8.38
CA LEU A 79 -13.10 2.75 -9.69
C LEU A 79 -14.27 1.96 -10.31
N ASN A 80 -14.26 0.62 -10.24
CA ASN A 80 -15.41 -0.20 -10.64
C ASN A 80 -16.67 0.19 -9.87
N ARG A 81 -16.54 0.40 -8.56
CA ARG A 81 -17.67 0.84 -7.73
C ARG A 81 -18.16 2.24 -8.13
N LEU A 82 -17.27 3.20 -8.34
CA LEU A 82 -17.61 4.56 -8.75
C LEU A 82 -18.29 4.58 -10.13
N LEU A 83 -17.77 3.80 -11.08
CA LEU A 83 -18.34 3.63 -12.42
C LEU A 83 -19.69 2.91 -12.38
N SER A 84 -19.90 1.98 -11.43
CA SER A 84 -21.20 1.33 -11.21
C SER A 84 -22.27 2.29 -10.66
N TYR A 85 -21.90 3.34 -9.93
CA TYR A 85 -22.83 4.39 -9.48
C TYR A 85 -23.03 5.51 -10.52
N ARG A 86 -22.14 5.64 -11.51
CA ARG A 86 -22.20 6.66 -12.56
C ARG A 86 -22.54 6.01 -13.90
N ILE A 87 -23.84 5.75 -14.09
CA ILE A 87 -24.66 5.84 -15.32
C ILE A 87 -25.72 4.72 -15.30
N PRO A 88 -26.97 5.01 -14.90
CA PRO A 88 -28.12 4.22 -15.34
C PRO A 88 -28.32 4.52 -16.83
N GLY A 89 -27.77 3.71 -17.73
CA GLY A 89 -27.98 3.90 -19.17
C GLY A 89 -27.00 3.25 -20.14
N PHE A 90 -25.83 2.76 -19.72
CA PHE A 90 -24.98 1.96 -20.62
C PHE A 90 -25.15 0.48 -20.32
N GLY A 91 -25.88 -0.18 -21.22
CA GLY A 91 -26.19 -1.59 -21.17
C GLY A 91 -24.94 -2.49 -21.14
N ASN A 92 -25.18 -3.70 -20.63
CA ASN A 92 -24.26 -4.82 -20.54
C ASN A 92 -23.41 -5.01 -21.81
N ILE A 93 -22.10 -4.81 -21.70
CA ILE A 93 -21.13 -5.26 -22.72
C ILE A 93 -20.04 -6.18 -22.13
N PHE A 94 -19.95 -6.32 -20.80
CA PHE A 94 -18.96 -7.21 -20.17
C PHE A 94 -19.61 -8.34 -19.37
N VAL A 95 -20.30 -9.23 -20.09
CA VAL A 95 -20.47 -10.63 -19.69
C VAL A 95 -20.14 -11.50 -20.91
N VAL A 96 -18.86 -11.79 -21.09
CA VAL A 96 -18.31 -13.01 -21.71
C VAL A 96 -17.01 -13.34 -21.00
#